data_AF-A0A076HUM1-F1
#
_entry.id   AF-A0A076HUM1-F1
#
_cell.length_a   1.000
_cell.length_b   1.000
_cell.length_c   1.000
_cell.angle_alpha   90.00
_cell.angle_beta   90.00
_cell.angle_gamma   90.00
#
_symmetry.space_group_name_H-M   'P 1'
#
loop_
_entity.id
_entity.type
_entity.pdbx_description
1 polymer ?
#
loop_
_entity_poly.entity_id
_entity_poly.type
_entity_poly.pdbx_seq_one_letter_code
_entity_poly.pdbx_strand_id
1 'polypeptide(L)'
;MTIPAIPEDLLFALICLLLGGLFLRKASQLHQKQQHLLTHGLSATATIVRLEDNPSTDHRTYFPVLRFQTATQETVTVCYPHSKRRYQFRVGEPLQIQYYPATPTEILVLSYNQSDIVIYRWLGRATGLLGVVAILAYMLA
;
A
#
# COMPACT_ATOMS: atom_id res chain seq x y z
N MET A 1 26.39 -27.74 28.44
CA MET A 1 25.02 -27.24 28.27
C MET A 1 24.78 -27.14 26.78
N THR A 2 24.20 -28.17 26.17
CA THR A 2 23.96 -28.25 24.72
C THR A 2 22.63 -27.56 24.41
N ILE A 3 22.64 -26.55 23.54
CA ILE A 3 21.43 -25.87 23.07
C ILE A 3 20.65 -26.91 22.23
N PRO A 4 19.39 -27.22 22.55
CA PRO A 4 18.61 -28.15 21.73
C PRO A 4 18.45 -27.57 20.33
N ALA A 5 18.79 -28.37 19.32
CA ALA A 5 18.61 -27.99 17.93
C ALA A 5 17.11 -27.87 17.62
N ILE A 6 16.73 -26.75 17.02
CA ILE A 6 15.35 -26.51 16.59
C ILE A 6 15.08 -27.43 15.38
N PRO A 7 13.99 -28.22 15.37
CA PRO A 7 13.64 -29.03 14.22
C PRO A 7 13.32 -28.17 13.00
N GLU A 8 13.74 -28.62 11.83
CA GLU A 8 13.67 -27.85 10.58
C GLU A 8 12.23 -27.43 10.22
N ASP A 9 11.25 -28.30 10.49
CA ASP A 9 9.82 -28.03 10.26
C ASP A 9 9.28 -26.89 11.14
N LEU A 10 9.72 -26.84 12.40
CA LEU A 10 9.34 -25.78 13.33
C LEU A 10 9.98 -24.46 12.93
N LEU A 11 11.24 -24.48 12.49
CA LEU A 11 11.92 -23.30 11.96
C LEU A 11 11.19 -22.74 10.74
N PHE A 12 10.79 -23.60 9.78
CA PHE A 12 10.02 -23.21 8.61
C PHE A 12 8.67 -22.57 8.99
N ALA A 13 7.94 -23.19 9.92
CA ALA A 13 6.64 -22.68 10.36
C ALA A 13 6.75 -21.31 11.04
N LEU A 14 7.79 -21.10 11.86
CA LEU A 14 8.08 -19.81 12.50
C LEU A 14 8.41 -18.72 11.48
N ILE A 15 9.21 -19.04 10.45
CA ILE A 15 9.51 -18.10 9.36
C ILE A 15 8.22 -17.70 8.63
N CYS A 16 7.36 -18.66 8.30
CA CYS A 16 6.07 -18.38 7.66
C CYS A 16 5.16 -17.49 8.52
N LEU A 17 5.08 -17.74 9.83
CA LEU A 17 4.30 -16.90 10.74
C LEU A 17 4.85 -15.49 10.86
N LEU A 18 6.18 -15.33 10.95
CA LEU A 18 6.81 -14.01 10.99
C LEU A 18 6.55 -13.22 9.71
N LEU A 19 6.71 -13.85 8.55
CA LEU A 19 6.41 -13.24 7.25
C LEU A 19 4.92 -12.87 7.14
N GLY A 20 4.01 -13.78 7.48
CA GLY A 20 2.57 -13.52 7.49
C GLY A 20 2.19 -12.36 8.41
N GLY A 21 2.77 -12.31 9.61
CA GLY A 21 2.62 -11.22 10.56
C GLY A 21 3.12 -9.88 10.04
N LEU A 22 4.28 -9.85 9.36
CA LEU A 22 4.82 -8.65 8.73
C LEU A 22 3.89 -8.10 7.63
N PHE A 23 3.36 -8.98 6.77
CA PHE A 23 2.41 -8.58 5.73
C PHE A 23 1.10 -8.03 6.32
N LEU A 24 0.56 -8.68 7.35
CA LEU A 24 -0.65 -8.21 8.04
C LEU A 24 -0.44 -6.85 8.73
N ARG A 25 0.73 -6.65 9.36
CA ARG A 25 1.08 -5.35 9.96
C ARG A 25 1.11 -4.24 8.92
N LYS A 26 1.73 -4.48 7.76
CA LYS A 26 1.77 -3.50 6.66
C LYS A 26 0.36 -3.20 6.13
N ALA A 27 -0.47 -4.22 5.93
CA ALA A 27 -1.86 -4.04 5.53
C ALA A 27 -2.66 -3.22 6.55
N SER A 28 -2.46 -3.45 7.85
CA SER A 28 -3.11 -2.68 8.91
C SER A 28 -2.70 -1.22 8.91
N GLN A 29 -1.41 -0.91 8.71
CA GLN A 29 -0.92 0.47 8.63
C GLN A 29 -1.52 1.22 7.45
N LEU A 30 -1.56 0.59 6.27
CA LEU A 30 -2.20 1.15 5.08
C LEU A 30 -3.69 1.41 5.31
N HIS A 31 -4.38 0.47 5.94
CA HIS A 31 -5.81 0.60 6.24
C HIS A 31 -6.09 1.73 7.23
N GLN A 32 -5.28 1.86 8.29
CA GLN A 32 -5.41 2.94 9.26
C GLN A 32 -5.17 4.31 8.61
N LYS A 33 -4.14 4.44 7.76
CA LYS A 33 -3.89 5.69 7.03
C LYS A 33 -5.07 6.08 6.14
N GLN A 34 -5.66 5.12 5.45
CA GLN A 34 -6.83 5.38 4.62
C GLN A 34 -8.06 5.73 5.42
N GLN A 35 -8.36 5.00 6.49
CA GLN A 35 -9.48 5.33 7.37
C GLN A 35 -9.30 6.72 7.97
N HIS A 36 -8.08 7.08 8.35
CA HIS A 36 -7.76 8.41 8.85
C HIS A 36 -8.01 9.49 7.80
N LEU A 37 -7.57 9.29 6.55
CA LEU A 37 -7.85 10.22 5.44
C LEU A 37 -9.33 10.29 5.08
N LEU A 38 -10.06 9.17 5.16
CA LEU A 38 -11.50 9.13 4.89
C LEU A 38 -12.32 9.87 5.96
N THR A 39 -11.84 9.90 7.20
CA THR A 39 -12.55 10.51 8.35
C THR A 39 -12.14 11.95 8.63
N HIS A 40 -10.86 12.28 8.44
CA HIS A 40 -10.29 13.59 8.77
C HIS A 40 -9.72 14.34 7.57
N GLY A 41 -9.70 13.73 6.38
CA GLY A 41 -9.21 14.37 5.17
C GLY A 41 -10.22 15.36 4.60
N LEU A 42 -9.70 16.41 3.96
CA LEU A 42 -10.51 17.35 3.19
C LEU A 42 -10.54 16.93 1.73
N SER A 43 -11.70 17.09 1.11
CA SER A 43 -11.87 16.78 -0.32
C SER A 43 -11.40 17.95 -1.18
N ALA A 44 -10.66 17.65 -2.25
CA ALA A 44 -10.24 18.62 -3.23
C ALA A 44 -10.26 18.00 -4.64
N THR A 45 -10.34 18.86 -5.66
CA THR A 45 -10.14 18.45 -7.05
C THR A 45 -8.71 18.74 -7.46
N ALA A 46 -7.96 17.68 -7.76
CA ALA A 46 -6.62 17.78 -8.30
C ALA A 46 -6.62 17.69 -9.83
N THR A 47 -5.63 18.29 -10.47
CA THR A 47 -5.41 18.19 -11.92
C THR A 47 -4.08 17.50 -12.18
N ILE A 48 -4.05 16.56 -13.10
CA ILE A 48 -2.80 15.95 -13.55
C ILE A 48 -2.01 16.98 -14.36
N VAL A 49 -0.85 17.43 -13.87
CA VAL A 49 -0.03 18.45 -14.58
C VAL A 49 1.05 17.84 -15.44
N ARG A 50 1.58 16.67 -15.08
CA ARG A 50 2.53 15.90 -15.89
C ARG A 50 2.53 14.43 -15.49
N LEU A 51 3.16 13.61 -16.33
CA LEU A 51 3.45 12.21 -16.02
C LEU A 51 4.97 12.08 -15.94
N GLU A 52 5.47 11.63 -14.80
CA GLU A 52 6.87 11.25 -14.64
C GLU A 52 7.04 9.79 -15.04
N ASP A 53 8.08 9.50 -15.82
CA ASP A 53 8.48 8.15 -16.17
C ASP A 53 9.63 7.67 -15.27
N ASN A 54 9.58 6.39 -14.88
CA ASN A 54 10.72 5.74 -14.25
C ASN A 54 11.47 4.93 -15.32
N PRO A 55 12.67 5.34 -15.74
CA PRO A 55 13.42 4.64 -16.79
C PRO A 55 14.02 3.30 -16.33
N SER A 56 13.99 2.97 -15.03
CA SER A 56 14.63 1.77 -14.49
C SER A 56 13.87 0.46 -14.73
N THR A 57 12.68 0.50 -15.33
CA THR A 57 11.92 -0.71 -15.66
C THR A 57 11.75 -0.84 -17.18
N ASP A 58 12.02 -2.03 -17.71
CA ASP A 58 11.82 -2.41 -19.12
C ASP A 58 10.36 -2.13 -19.61
N HIS A 59 9.45 -1.96 -18.65
CA HIS A 59 8.12 -1.40 -18.84
C HIS A 59 8.07 0.06 -18.38
N ARG A 60 7.78 0.98 -19.31
CA ARG A 60 7.57 2.41 -18.96
C ARG A 60 6.42 2.55 -17.98
N THR A 61 6.76 2.86 -16.74
CA THR A 61 5.83 3.05 -15.63
C THR A 61 5.65 4.55 -15.43
N TYR A 62 4.39 5.01 -15.38
CA TYR A 62 4.06 6.43 -15.31
C TYR A 62 3.46 6.79 -13.96
N PHE A 63 3.97 7.85 -13.36
CA PHE A 63 3.54 8.41 -12.09
C PHE A 63 2.92 9.79 -12.35
N PRO A 64 1.63 10.00 -12.06
CA PRO A 64 1.00 11.28 -12.30
C PRO A 64 1.44 12.28 -11.23
N VAL A 65 1.87 13.46 -11.68
CA VAL A 65 2.08 14.61 -10.82
C VAL A 65 0.79 15.40 -10.77
N LEU A 66 0.25 15.53 -9.57
CA LEU A 66 -1.03 16.14 -9.29
C LEU A 66 -0.80 17.54 -8.73
N ARG A 67 -1.60 18.51 -9.19
CA ARG A 67 -1.66 19.85 -8.64
C ARG A 67 -3.06 20.15 -8.14
N PHE A 68 -3.19 20.65 -6.92
CA PHE A 68 -4.48 21.04 -6.34
C PHE A 68 -4.29 22.25 -5.42
N GLN A 69 -5.40 22.89 -5.06
CA GLN A 69 -5.42 23.94 -4.05
C GLN A 69 -5.98 23.40 -2.74
N THR A 70 -5.31 23.72 -1.63
CA THR A 70 -5.80 23.41 -0.29
C THR A 70 -6.91 24.39 0.11
N ALA A 71 -7.61 24.10 1.20
CA ALA A 71 -8.57 25.00 1.84
C ALA A 71 -7.97 26.35 2.26
N THR A 72 -6.65 26.42 2.46
CA THR A 72 -5.90 27.65 2.76
C THR A 72 -5.43 28.38 1.50
N GLN A 73 -5.89 27.96 0.31
CA GLN A 73 -5.50 28.48 -1.00
C GLN A 73 -4.02 28.26 -1.37
N GLU A 74 -3.34 27.36 -0.67
CA GLU A 74 -1.99 26.94 -1.03
C GLU A 74 -2.03 26.00 -2.24
N THR A 75 -1.16 26.23 -3.22
CA THR A 75 -1.04 25.31 -4.37
C THR A 75 -0.02 24.23 -4.05
N VAL A 76 -0.48 22.98 -3.98
CA VAL A 76 0.34 21.82 -3.68
C VAL A 76 0.54 21.00 -4.94
N THR A 77 1.79 20.62 -5.20
CA THR A 77 2.18 19.73 -6.30
C THR A 77 2.84 18.48 -5.72
N VAL A 78 2.29 17.31 -6.02
CA VAL A 78 2.75 16.04 -5.46
C VAL A 78 2.81 14.95 -6.53
N CYS A 79 3.87 14.15 -6.52
CA CYS A 79 3.97 12.96 -7.35
C CYS A 79 3.21 11.82 -6.66
N TYR A 80 2.17 11.31 -7.30
CA TYR A 80 1.38 10.22 -6.73
C TYR A 80 2.14 8.90 -6.88
N PRO A 81 2.42 8.18 -5.79
CA PRO A 81 3.33 7.03 -5.81
C PRO A 81 2.71 5.79 -6.47
N HIS A 82 1.41 5.78 -6.73
CA HIS A 82 0.78 4.65 -7.42
C HIS A 82 0.89 4.85 -8.93
N SER A 83 1.76 4.04 -9.53
CA SER A 83 1.91 4.00 -10.96
C SER A 83 0.84 3.17 -11.64
N LYS A 84 0.53 3.57 -12.88
CA LYS A 84 -0.28 2.78 -13.80
C LYS A 84 0.32 2.83 -15.20
N ARG A 85 -0.23 2.01 -16.09
CA ARG A 85 0.02 2.13 -17.52
C ARG A 85 -0.45 3.50 -18.01
N ARG A 86 0.33 4.13 -18.91
CA ARG A 86 0.13 5.50 -19.41
C ARG A 86 -1.31 5.85 -19.81
N TYR A 87 -2.04 4.88 -20.37
CA TYR A 87 -3.38 5.12 -20.92
C TYR A 87 -4.44 5.46 -19.86
N GLN A 88 -4.16 5.27 -18.57
CA GLN A 88 -5.10 5.53 -17.48
C GLN A 88 -5.03 6.95 -16.93
N PHE A 89 -4.03 7.75 -17.33
CA PHE A 89 -3.88 9.13 -16.87
C PHE A 89 -3.79 10.08 -18.06
N ARG A 90 -4.60 11.15 -18.05
CA ARG A 90 -4.49 12.24 -19.03
C ARG A 90 -4.06 13.52 -18.34
N VAL A 91 -3.03 14.18 -18.89
CA VAL A 91 -2.67 15.53 -18.42
C VAL A 91 -3.87 16.47 -18.62
N GLY A 92 -4.17 17.27 -17.61
CA GLY A 92 -5.35 18.13 -17.55
C GLY A 92 -6.60 17.45 -16.97
N GLU A 93 -6.57 16.15 -16.71
CA GLU A 93 -7.72 15.42 -16.16
C GLU A 93 -7.95 15.82 -14.69
N PRO A 94 -9.20 16.17 -14.31
CA PRO A 94 -9.56 16.40 -12.92
C PRO A 94 -9.74 15.07 -12.19
N LEU A 95 -9.21 14.98 -10.97
CA LEU A 95 -9.32 13.83 -10.08
C LEU A 95 -9.83 14.28 -8.72
N GLN A 96 -10.80 13.54 -8.18
CA GLN A 96 -11.25 13.72 -6.81
C GLN A 96 -10.24 13.10 -5.85
N ILE A 97 -9.72 13.91 -4.94
CA ILE A 97 -8.76 13.50 -3.92
C ILE A 97 -9.25 13.88 -2.52
N GLN A 98 -8.75 13.15 -1.53
CA GLN A 98 -8.73 13.59 -0.14
C GLN A 98 -7.30 13.82 0.29
N TYR A 99 -7.06 14.87 1.08
CA TYR A 99 -5.74 15.17 1.61
C TYR A 99 -5.82 15.49 3.10
N TYR A 100 -4.73 15.27 3.84
CA TYR A 100 -4.67 15.68 5.23
C TYR A 100 -4.22 17.15 5.35
N PRO A 101 -4.97 18.04 6.03
CA PRO A 101 -4.61 19.46 6.08
C PRO A 101 -3.26 19.76 6.70
N ALA A 102 -2.83 18.96 7.68
CA ALA A 102 -1.53 19.15 8.33
C ALA A 102 -0.35 18.62 7.47
N THR A 103 -0.61 17.72 6.52
CA THR A 103 0.37 17.14 5.61
C THR A 103 -0.25 16.97 4.22
N PRO A 104 -0.39 18.06 3.44
CA PRO A 104 -1.15 18.04 2.19
C PRO A 104 -0.50 17.20 1.08
N THR A 105 0.73 16.72 1.27
CA THR A 105 1.37 15.75 0.40
C THR A 105 0.82 14.33 0.57
N GLU A 106 0.18 14.02 1.70
CA GLU A 106 -0.51 12.74 1.91
C GLU A 106 -1.91 12.82 1.29
N ILE A 107 -2.04 12.22 0.11
CA ILE A 107 -3.28 12.25 -0.67
C ILE A 107 -3.83 10.85 -0.94
N LEU A 108 -5.15 10.77 -1.04
CA LEU A 108 -5.91 9.59 -1.44
C LEU A 108 -6.76 9.93 -2.66
N VAL A 109 -6.56 9.23 -3.78
CA VAL A 109 -7.40 9.43 -4.95
C VAL A 109 -8.65 8.55 -4.84
N LEU A 110 -9.83 9.17 -4.80
CA LEU A 110 -11.10 8.47 -4.53
C LEU A 110 -11.57 7.58 -5.69
N SER A 111 -11.24 7.95 -6.93
CA SER A 111 -11.66 7.22 -8.13
C SER A 111 -10.84 5.95 -8.41
N TYR A 112 -9.82 5.65 -7.59
CA TYR A 112 -8.88 4.56 -7.87
C TYR A 112 -9.07 3.37 -6.94
N ASN A 113 -9.28 2.19 -7.54
CA ASN A 113 -9.41 0.92 -6.84
C ASN A 113 -8.06 0.53 -6.21
N GLN A 114 -8.04 0.43 -4.88
CA GLN A 114 -6.85 0.20 -4.05
C GLN A 114 -6.50 -1.30 -3.99
N SER A 115 -6.14 -1.86 -5.14
CA SER A 115 -5.77 -3.28 -5.30
C SER A 115 -4.68 -3.74 -4.33
N ASP A 116 -3.77 -2.85 -3.95
CA ASP A 116 -2.54 -3.20 -3.25
C ASP A 116 -2.83 -3.71 -1.82
N ILE A 117 -3.80 -3.11 -1.12
CA ILE A 117 -4.20 -3.54 0.22
C ILE A 117 -4.87 -4.91 0.19
N VAL A 118 -5.66 -5.16 -0.85
CA VAL A 118 -6.33 -6.45 -1.05
C VAL A 118 -5.29 -7.55 -1.21
N ILE A 119 -4.25 -7.32 -2.03
CA ILE A 119 -3.15 -8.27 -2.25
C ILE A 119 -2.40 -8.56 -0.94
N TYR A 120 -1.99 -7.54 -0.19
CA TYR A 120 -1.29 -7.77 1.09
C TYR A 120 -2.16 -8.48 2.13
N ARG A 121 -3.48 -8.19 2.19
CA ARG A 121 -4.41 -8.89 3.09
C ARG A 121 -4.54 -10.37 2.73
N TRP A 122 -4.66 -10.70 1.44
CA TRP A 122 -4.75 -12.09 0.98
C TRP A 122 -3.45 -12.85 1.21
N LEU A 123 -2.32 -12.25 0.84
CA LEU A 123 -1.00 -12.87 0.99
C LEU A 123 -0.66 -13.14 2.45
N GLY A 124 -0.91 -12.17 3.34
CA GLY A 124 -0.70 -12.34 4.79
C GLY A 124 -1.60 -13.42 5.39
N ARG A 125 -2.86 -13.53 4.96
CA ARG A 125 -3.77 -14.59 5.41
C ARG A 125 -3.32 -15.97 4.93
N ALA A 126 -2.98 -16.11 3.65
CA ALA A 126 -2.57 -17.39 3.08
C ALA A 126 -1.28 -17.91 3.73
N THR A 127 -0.26 -17.04 3.85
CA THR A 127 1.02 -17.40 4.49
C THR A 127 0.89 -17.68 5.98
N GLY A 128 0.06 -16.90 6.70
CA GLY A 128 -0.23 -17.15 8.11
C GLY A 128 -0.96 -18.48 8.35
N LEU A 129 -1.96 -18.80 7.51
CA LEU A 129 -2.69 -20.07 7.57
C LEU A 129 -1.76 -21.27 7.34
N LEU A 130 -0.86 -21.19 6.35
CA LEU A 130 0.14 -22.23 6.10
C LEU A 130 1.05 -22.47 7.32
N GLY A 131 1.51 -21.39 7.97
CA GLY A 131 2.30 -21.50 9.20
C GLY A 131 1.55 -22.20 10.34
N VAL A 132 0.27 -21.88 10.53
CA VAL A 132 -0.56 -22.53 11.55
C VAL A 132 -0.78 -24.01 11.24
N VAL A 133 -1.08 -24.36 9.99
CA VAL A 133 -1.29 -25.75 9.57
C VAL A 133 -0.03 -26.59 9.77
N ALA A 134 1.16 -26.04 9.46
CA ALA A 134 2.43 -26.72 9.67
C ALA A 134 2.71 -27.02 11.16
N ILE A 135 2.39 -26.08 12.06
CA ILE A 135 2.51 -26.30 13.51
C ILE A 135 1.54 -27.39 13.98
N LEU A 136 0.29 -27.35 13.52
CA LEU A 136 -0.70 -28.37 13.89
C LEU A 136 -0.29 -29.76 13.39
N ALA A 137 0.25 -29.86 12.17
CA ALA A 137 0.76 -31.11 11.63
C ALA A 137 1.94 -31.64 12.45
N TYR A 138 2.87 -30.77 12.85
CA TYR A 138 4.00 -31.14 13.72
C TYR A 138 3.54 -31.64 15.10
N MET A 139 2.51 -31.03 15.68
CA MET A 139 1.98 -31.44 17.00
C MET A 139 1.21 -32.77 16.96
N LEU A 140 0.79 -33.22 15.76
CA LEU A 140 0.05 -34.46 15.54
C LEU A 140 0.94 -35.62 15.04
N ALA A 141 2.18 -35.32 14.65
CA ALA A 141 3.18 -36.30 14.20
C ALA A 141 4.02 -36.80 15.39
#